data_AF-A0A918X9F2-F1
#
_entry.id   AF-A0A918X9F2-F1
#
_cell.length_a   1.000
_cell.length_b   1.000
_cell.length_c   1.000
_cell.angle_alpha   90.00
_cell.angle_beta   90.00
_cell.angle_gamma   90.00
#
_symmetry.space_group_name_H-M   'P 1'
#
loop_
_entity.id
_entity.type
_entity.pdbx_description
1 polymer ?
#
loop_
_entity_poly.entity_id
_entity_poly.type
_entity_poly.pdbx_seq_one_letter_code
_entity_poly.pdbx_strand_id
1 'polypeptide(L)'
;MEAESTSGSTSIGDFTDATVSSASGGVQAHSDQQVESLTVETTSGSVTLQVPDQPYEISNSSSFGNFRIDVGTSPGATARISIDTSSGSVQLTRP
;
A
#
# COMPACT_ATOMS: atom_id res chain seq x y z
N MET A 1 -2.81 5.86 11.38
CA MET A 1 -3.71 4.70 11.66
C MET A 1 -2.90 3.42 11.57
N GLU A 2 -3.28 2.39 12.32
CA GLU A 2 -2.58 1.11 12.33
C GLU A 2 -3.61 -0.02 12.24
N ALA A 3 -3.36 -1.02 11.39
CA ALA A 3 -4.19 -2.22 11.31
C ALA A 3 -3.32 -3.46 11.13
N GLU A 4 -3.60 -4.50 11.90
CA GLU A 4 -2.88 -5.76 11.88
C GLU A 4 -3.84 -6.93 11.64
N SER A 5 -3.40 -7.91 10.87
CA SER A 5 -4.12 -9.17 10.70
C SER A 5 -3.16 -10.32 10.50
N THR A 6 -3.44 -11.45 11.13
CA THR A 6 -2.66 -12.68 10.90
C THR A 6 -3.19 -13.46 9.70
N SER A 7 -4.50 -13.43 9.49
CA SER A 7 -5.18 -14.21 8.45
C SER A 7 -6.51 -13.57 8.08
N GLY A 8 -6.75 -13.33 6.79
CA GLY A 8 -8.00 -12.77 6.28
C GLY A 8 -7.81 -11.46 5.50
N SER A 9 -8.90 -10.75 5.23
CA SER A 9 -8.86 -9.47 4.53
C SER A 9 -8.89 -8.28 5.51
N THR A 10 -7.94 -7.36 5.38
CA THR A 10 -7.90 -6.08 6.11
C THR A 10 -8.26 -4.96 5.14
N SER A 11 -9.21 -4.11 5.54
CA SER A 11 -9.65 -2.95 4.77
C SER A 11 -9.51 -1.67 5.59
N ILE A 12 -8.87 -0.65 5.01
CA ILE A 12 -8.72 0.68 5.62
C ILE A 12 -9.32 1.71 4.67
N GLY A 13 -10.21 2.56 5.19
CA GLY A 13 -10.74 3.73 4.48
C GLY A 13 -9.92 4.98 4.77
N ASP A 14 -10.42 6.16 4.38
CA ASP A 14 -9.74 7.46 4.45
C ASP A 14 -8.67 7.62 5.54
N PHE A 15 -7.45 7.98 5.12
CA PHE A 15 -6.30 8.17 5.98
C PHE A 15 -5.33 9.22 5.42
N THR A 16 -4.65 9.92 6.33
CA THR A 16 -3.46 10.73 6.02
C THR A 16 -2.19 9.90 6.17
N ASP A 17 -2.11 9.12 7.26
CA ASP A 17 -1.02 8.22 7.60
C ASP A 17 -1.57 6.83 7.98
N ALA A 18 -1.04 5.77 7.38
CA ALA A 18 -1.46 4.40 7.69
C ALA A 18 -0.32 3.37 7.66
N THR A 19 -0.33 2.46 8.63
CA THR A 19 0.52 1.27 8.67
C THR A 19 -0.35 0.02 8.70
N VAL A 20 -0.09 -0.92 7.79
CA VAL A 20 -0.85 -2.15 7.65
C VAL A 20 0.07 -3.34 7.61
N SER A 21 -0.13 -4.31 8.49
CA SER A 21 0.67 -5.53 8.52
C SER A 21 -0.24 -6.75 8.40
N SER A 22 0.03 -7.63 7.44
CA SER A 22 -0.74 -8.86 7.23
C SER A 22 0.14 -10.07 6.94
N ALA A 23 0.10 -11.09 7.80
CA ALA A 23 0.89 -12.30 7.56
C ALA A 23 0.34 -13.11 6.36
N SER A 24 -0.98 -13.23 6.24
CA SER A 24 -1.60 -13.92 5.13
C SER A 24 -2.99 -13.37 4.76
N GLY A 25 -3.24 -13.14 3.48
CA GLY A 25 -4.56 -12.72 2.98
C GLY A 25 -4.53 -11.46 2.11
N GLY A 26 -5.58 -10.63 2.19
CA GLY A 26 -5.75 -9.46 1.32
C GLY A 26 -5.66 -8.15 2.10
N VAL A 27 -4.89 -7.19 1.60
CA VAL A 27 -4.87 -5.82 2.15
C VAL A 27 -5.49 -4.87 1.16
N GLN A 28 -6.49 -4.11 1.61
CA GLN A 28 -7.16 -3.07 0.85
C GLN A 28 -7.03 -1.76 1.62
N ALA A 29 -6.46 -0.73 0.99
CA ALA A 29 -6.43 0.60 1.57
C ALA A 29 -6.93 1.60 0.53
N HIS A 30 -7.88 2.44 0.92
CA HIS A 30 -8.43 3.50 0.08
C HIS A 30 -8.45 4.80 0.86
N SER A 31 -7.95 5.87 0.25
CA SER A 31 -8.11 7.23 0.74
C SER A 31 -8.50 8.14 -0.42
N ASP A 32 -9.52 8.99 -0.21
CA ASP A 32 -9.87 10.08 -1.13
C ASP A 32 -9.22 11.41 -0.71
N GLN A 33 -8.68 11.47 0.52
CA GLN A 33 -7.92 12.60 1.03
C GLN A 33 -6.42 12.47 0.76
N GLN A 34 -5.71 13.60 0.85
CA GLN A 34 -4.26 13.67 0.67
C GLN A 34 -3.55 12.72 1.64
N VAL A 35 -2.76 11.80 1.08
CA VAL A 35 -1.97 10.81 1.82
C VAL A 35 -0.56 11.35 2.00
N GLU A 36 -0.04 11.32 3.21
CA GLU A 36 1.34 11.68 3.52
C GLU A 36 2.21 10.44 3.71
N SER A 37 1.70 9.41 4.38
CA SER A 37 2.45 8.16 4.54
C SER A 37 1.57 6.91 4.49
N LEU A 38 2.08 5.88 3.83
CA LEU A 38 1.46 4.56 3.78
C LEU A 38 2.54 3.48 3.85
N THR A 39 2.48 2.63 4.86
CA THR A 39 3.35 1.46 4.99
C THR A 39 2.50 0.20 4.96
N VAL A 40 2.83 -0.73 4.05
CA VAL A 40 2.16 -2.02 3.95
C VAL A 40 3.19 -3.12 3.98
N GLU A 41 3.04 -4.03 4.92
CA GLU A 41 3.89 -5.19 5.10
C GLU A 41 3.04 -6.46 4.97
N THR A 42 3.39 -7.34 4.04
CA THR A 42 2.72 -8.63 3.93
C THR A 42 3.66 -9.78 3.60
N THR A 43 3.44 -10.94 4.19
CA THR A 43 4.25 -12.12 3.85
C THR A 43 3.70 -12.81 2.61
N SER A 44 2.40 -13.11 2.59
CA SER A 44 1.75 -13.78 1.47
C SER A 44 0.35 -13.24 1.21
N GLY A 45 0.10 -12.65 0.03
CA GLY A 45 -1.19 -12.01 -0.20
C GLY A 45 -1.35 -11.14 -1.43
N SER A 46 -2.51 -10.49 -1.52
CA SER A 46 -2.76 -9.44 -2.51
C SER A 46 -2.95 -8.11 -1.83
N VAL A 47 -2.23 -7.09 -2.30
CA VAL A 47 -2.30 -5.72 -1.79
C VAL A 47 -2.93 -4.85 -2.86
N THR A 48 -4.02 -4.17 -2.52
CA THR A 48 -4.71 -3.22 -3.39
C THR A 48 -4.80 -1.88 -2.68
N LEU A 49 -4.17 -0.87 -3.26
CA LEU A 49 -4.05 0.47 -2.70
C LEU A 49 -4.64 1.48 -3.67
N GLN A 50 -5.51 2.35 -3.16
CA GLN A 50 -6.14 3.40 -3.92
C GLN A 50 -5.93 4.74 -3.23
N VAL A 51 -5.14 5.61 -3.84
CA VAL A 51 -4.73 6.91 -3.26
C VAL A 51 -4.91 8.02 -4.30
N PRO A 52 -5.16 9.28 -3.89
CA PRO A 52 -5.36 10.35 -4.85
C PRO A 52 -4.12 10.59 -5.72
N ASP A 53 -4.32 11.22 -6.87
CA ASP A 53 -3.22 11.53 -7.79
C ASP A 53 -2.36 12.67 -7.22
N GLN A 54 -1.17 12.33 -6.78
CA GLN A 54 -0.13 13.26 -6.33
C GLN A 54 1.24 12.56 -6.45
N PRO A 55 2.36 13.31 -6.46
CA PRO A 55 3.67 12.68 -6.48
C PRO A 55 3.96 11.93 -5.18
N TYR A 56 4.24 10.64 -5.30
CA TYR A 56 4.71 9.80 -4.20
C TYR A 56 6.15 9.35 -4.39
N GLU A 57 6.89 9.29 -3.29
CA GLU A 57 8.12 8.54 -3.21
C GLU A 57 7.74 7.09 -2.87
N ILE A 58 7.91 6.19 -3.84
CA ILE A 58 7.53 4.78 -3.69
C ILE A 58 8.76 3.94 -3.42
N SER A 59 8.74 3.23 -2.30
CA SER A 59 9.68 2.16 -1.97
C SER A 59 8.94 0.83 -2.06
N ASN A 60 9.41 -0.08 -2.91
CA ASN A 60 8.83 -1.41 -3.01
C ASN A 60 9.92 -2.48 -2.92
N SER A 61 9.62 -3.50 -2.13
CA SER A 61 10.40 -4.71 -2.01
C SER A 61 9.44 -5.88 -2.23
N SER A 62 9.66 -6.65 -3.29
CA SER A 62 8.81 -7.78 -3.62
C SER A 62 9.64 -8.96 -4.12
N SER A 63 9.57 -10.09 -3.41
CA SER A 63 10.38 -11.25 -3.77
C SER A 63 9.74 -12.06 -4.90
N PHE A 64 8.41 -12.20 -4.92
CA PHE A 64 7.69 -12.95 -5.95
C PHE A 64 6.30 -12.36 -6.27
N GLY A 65 6.08 -12.03 -7.55
CA GLY A 65 4.77 -11.73 -8.13
C GLY A 65 4.70 -10.40 -8.90
N ASN A 66 3.50 -9.85 -9.10
CA ASN A 66 3.27 -8.73 -10.00
C ASN A 66 3.14 -7.42 -9.22
N PHE A 67 3.84 -6.38 -9.66
CA PHE A 67 3.75 -5.05 -9.08
C PHE A 67 3.30 -4.05 -10.14
N ARG A 68 2.18 -3.37 -9.90
CA ARG A 68 1.62 -2.36 -10.81
C ARG A 68 1.39 -1.05 -10.07
N ILE A 69 2.01 0.02 -10.57
CA ILE A 69 1.81 1.39 -10.11
C ILE A 69 1.14 2.20 -11.23
N ASP A 70 0.02 2.83 -10.92
CA ASP A 70 -0.73 3.75 -11.78
C ASP A 70 -1.00 5.08 -11.07
N VAL A 71 0.02 5.60 -10.38
CA VAL A 71 0.01 6.92 -9.73
C VAL A 71 1.30 7.68 -10.07
N GLY A 72 1.29 9.00 -9.93
CA GLY A 72 2.48 9.83 -10.11
C GLY A 72 3.60 9.48 -9.12
N THR A 73 4.82 9.26 -9.61
CA THR A 73 6.00 9.02 -8.77
C THR A 73 7.01 10.15 -8.89
N SER A 74 7.58 10.58 -7.76
CA SER A 74 8.65 11.58 -7.75
C SER A 74 9.69 11.22 -6.68
N PRO A 75 10.98 11.12 -7.04
CA PRO A 75 12.02 10.91 -6.04
C PRO A 75 12.07 12.12 -5.09
N GLY A 76 12.07 11.85 -3.78
CA GLY A 76 12.09 12.89 -2.74
C GLY A 76 10.77 13.64 -2.55
N ALA A 77 9.64 13.09 -3.02
CA ALA A 77 8.33 13.62 -2.66
C ALA A 77 8.11 13.58 -1.15
N THR A 78 7.37 14.55 -0.62
CA THR A 78 6.99 14.59 0.80
C THR A 78 6.14 13.38 1.18
N ALA A 79 5.25 12.97 0.28
CA ALA A 79 4.38 11.81 0.48
C ALA A 79 5.11 10.51 0.15
N ARG A 80 5.03 9.53 1.05
CA ARG A 80 5.77 8.27 0.95
C ARG A 80 4.86 7.04 0.99
N ILE A 81 5.13 6.09 0.11
CA ILE A 81 4.46 4.80 0.09
C ILE A 81 5.52 3.70 0.14
N SER A 82 5.51 2.89 1.19
CA SER A 82 6.41 1.76 1.38
C SER A 82 5.61 0.46 1.35
N ILE A 83 5.97 -0.45 0.43
CA ILE A 83 5.26 -1.72 0.25
C ILE A 83 6.28 -2.85 0.27
N ASP A 84 6.23 -3.66 1.31
CA ASP A 84 7.05 -4.86 1.45
C ASP A 84 6.13 -6.10 1.34
N THR A 85 6.36 -6.92 0.32
CA THR A 85 5.64 -8.18 0.15
C THR A 85 6.59 -9.33 -0.20
N SER A 86 6.55 -10.43 0.56
CA SER A 86 7.40 -11.56 0.21
C SER A 86 6.86 -12.29 -1.03
N SER A 87 5.55 -12.53 -1.09
CA SER A 87 4.92 -13.30 -2.16
C SER A 87 3.49 -12.83 -2.41
N GLY A 88 3.19 -12.37 -3.63
CA GLY A 88 1.89 -11.77 -3.87
C GLY A 88 1.78 -10.86 -5.08
N SER A 89 0.62 -10.23 -5.20
CA SER A 89 0.43 -9.15 -6.18
C SER A 89 0.15 -7.85 -5.48
N VAL A 90 0.72 -6.77 -6.00
CA VAL A 90 0.46 -5.42 -5.51
C VAL A 90 -0.07 -4.58 -6.66
N GLN A 91 -1.16 -3.88 -6.36
CA GLN A 91 -1.74 -2.91 -7.25
C GLN A 91 -1.92 -1.60 -6.51
N LEU A 92 -1.21 -0.57 -6.98
CA LEU A 92 -1.35 0.80 -6.52
C LEU A 92 -1.94 1.61 -7.67
N THR A 93 -3.13 2.13 -7.45
CA THR A 93 -3.89 2.89 -8.45
C THR A 93 -4.43 4.17 -7.84
N ARG A 94 -4.82 5.10 -8.70
CA ARG A 94 -5.68 6.22 -8.33
C ARG A 94 -7.17 5.84 -8.43
N PRO A 95 -8.06 6.49 -7.65
CA PRO A 95 -9.51 6.38 -7.86
C PRO A 95 -9.94 6.87 -9.26
#